data_AF-A0A1G3LE05-F1
#
_entry.id   AF-A0A1G3LE05-F1
#
_cell.length_a   1.000
_cell.length_b   1.000
_cell.length_c   1.000
_cell.angle_alpha   90.00
_cell.angle_beta   90.00
_cell.angle_gamma   90.00
#
_symmetry.space_group_name_H-M   'P 1'
#
loop_
_entity.id
_entity.type
_entity.pdbx_description
1 polymer ?
#
loop_
_entity_poly.entity_id
_entity_poly.type
_entity_poly.pdbx_seq_one_letter_code
_entity_poly.pdbx_strand_id
1 'polypeptide(L)'
;MKKVITVLLYVSLIVNLSIGLVHFFVPNLENLYSAIPDTSRHALVALAWINFFFSLFLTGLSLILLISVKKILDFDYLGIILYGFMGFVWFCKVILTIMLPWNEKFDLTVQIQVITAIFIFAIFLIPFSLLLLDKIKQFVPKPTNTFITQNLEQNPSFD
;
A
#
# COMPACT_ATOMS: atom_id res chain seq x y z
N MET A 1 -13.21 1.01 -14.28
CA MET A 1 -12.66 0.77 -12.92
C MET A 1 -11.46 -0.17 -12.95
N LYS A 2 -11.57 -1.39 -13.49
CA LYS A 2 -10.44 -2.37 -13.50
C LYS A 2 -9.10 -1.85 -14.03
N LYS A 3 -9.08 -1.10 -15.15
CA LYS A 3 -7.85 -0.48 -15.69
C LYS A 3 -7.20 0.50 -14.70
N VAL A 4 -8.01 1.34 -14.04
CA VAL A 4 -7.52 2.32 -13.05
C VAL A 4 -6.92 1.60 -11.84
N ILE A 5 -7.62 0.60 -11.29
CA ILE A 5 -7.13 -0.22 -10.17
C ILE A 5 -5.81 -0.91 -10.55
N THR A 6 -5.73 -1.46 -11.77
CA THR A 6 -4.51 -2.10 -12.28
C THR A 6 -3.33 -1.14 -12.30
N VAL A 7 -3.51 0.07 -12.85
CA VAL A 7 -2.45 1.09 -12.87
C VAL A 7 -2.02 1.46 -11.45
N LEU A 8 -2.96 1.71 -10.55
CA LEU A 8 -2.66 2.07 -9.17
C LEU A 8 -1.91 0.95 -8.41
N LEU A 9 -2.26 -0.32 -8.65
CA LEU A 9 -1.53 -1.48 -8.10
C LEU A 9 -0.08 -1.52 -8.61
N TYR A 10 0.16 -1.31 -9.91
CA TYR A 10 1.52 -1.28 -10.42
C TYR A 10 2.31 -0.11 -9.85
N VAL A 11 1.71 1.08 -9.76
CA VAL A 11 2.37 2.27 -9.21
C VAL A 11 2.77 2.04 -7.75
N SER A 12 1.87 1.52 -6.91
CA SER A 12 2.20 1.27 -5.49
C SER A 12 3.34 0.27 -5.34
N LEU A 13 3.33 -0.81 -6.11
CA LEU A 13 4.36 -1.85 -6.07
C LEU A 13 5.71 -1.37 -6.59
N ILE A 14 5.74 -0.60 -7.68
CA ILE A 14 6.97 -0.02 -8.26
C ILE A 14 7.57 1.01 -7.30
N VAL A 15 6.76 1.90 -6.72
CA VAL A 15 7.24 2.86 -5.72
C VAL A 15 7.83 2.13 -4.52
N ASN A 16 7.13 1.12 -4.00
CA ASN A 16 7.62 0.34 -2.86
C ASN A 16 8.90 -0.45 -3.17
N LEU A 17 9.00 -1.00 -4.39
CA LEU A 17 10.21 -1.66 -4.88
C LEU A 17 11.39 -0.68 -4.91
N SER A 18 11.20 0.51 -5.48
CA SER A 18 12.22 1.55 -5.56
C SER A 18 12.69 1.99 -4.17
N ILE A 19 11.78 2.15 -3.22
CA ILE A 19 12.11 2.49 -1.83
C ILE A 19 12.93 1.39 -1.18
N GLY A 20 12.52 0.14 -1.33
CA GLY A 20 13.31 -1.00 -0.84
C GLY A 20 14.71 -1.05 -1.45
N LEU A 21 14.84 -0.74 -2.75
CA LEU A 21 16.14 -0.68 -3.43
C LEU A 21 17.02 0.44 -2.86
N VAL A 22 16.47 1.64 -2.67
CA VAL A 22 17.19 2.76 -2.07
C VAL A 22 17.67 2.42 -0.66
N HIS A 23 16.83 1.78 0.16
CA HIS A 23 17.19 1.40 1.53
C HIS A 23 18.40 0.47 1.65
N PHE A 24 18.73 -0.34 0.63
CA PHE A 24 19.98 -1.11 0.64
C PHE A 24 21.23 -0.22 0.69
N PHE A 25 21.17 0.98 0.13
CA PHE A 25 22.33 1.83 -0.08
C PHE A 25 22.37 3.05 0.86
N VAL A 26 21.23 3.49 1.40
CA VAL A 26 21.14 4.66 2.31
C VAL A 26 22.19 4.62 3.43
N PRO A 27 22.41 3.50 4.15
CA PRO A 27 23.36 3.52 5.26
C PRO A 27 24.80 3.85 4.84
N ASN A 28 25.19 3.46 3.62
CA ASN A 28 26.52 3.73 3.08
C ASN A 28 26.64 5.14 2.49
N LEU A 29 25.57 5.65 1.85
CA LEU A 29 25.54 6.97 1.23
C LEU A 29 25.57 8.10 2.27
N GLU A 30 24.85 7.91 3.37
CA GLU A 30 24.68 8.93 4.42
C GLU A 30 25.64 8.75 5.59
N ASN A 31 26.59 7.81 5.51
CA ASN A 31 27.48 7.45 6.63
C ASN A 31 26.70 7.22 7.94
N LEU A 32 25.52 6.63 7.82
CA LEU A 32 24.50 6.59 8.87
C LEU A 32 25.03 5.95 10.17
N TYR A 33 25.89 4.94 10.03
CA TYR A 33 26.47 4.25 11.18
C TYR A 33 27.49 5.07 11.97
N SER A 34 28.16 6.03 11.32
CA SER A 34 29.09 6.95 12.00
C SER A 34 28.40 8.19 12.57
N ALA A 35 27.16 8.47 12.17
CA ALA A 35 26.39 9.61 12.64
C ALA A 35 25.75 9.40 14.03
N ILE A 36 25.79 8.17 14.56
CA ILE A 36 25.19 7.83 15.87
C ILE A 36 26.31 7.79 16.92
N PRO A 37 26.50 8.87 17.72
CA PRO A 37 27.55 8.90 18.73
C PRO A 37 27.33 7.83 19.80
N ASP A 38 28.43 7.36 20.40
CA ASP A 38 28.43 6.45 21.56
C ASP A 38 27.64 5.15 21.39
N THR A 39 27.43 4.70 20.15
CA THR A 39 26.70 3.47 19.87
C THR A 39 27.62 2.26 19.87
N SER A 40 27.23 1.22 20.60
CA SER A 40 28.00 -0.03 20.63
C SER A 40 28.07 -0.69 19.25
N ARG A 41 29.20 -1.35 18.96
CA ARG A 41 29.36 -2.13 17.71
C ARG A 41 28.23 -3.15 17.50
N HIS A 42 27.73 -3.76 18.58
CA HIS A 42 26.62 -4.71 18.51
C HIS A 42 25.32 -4.04 18.03
N ALA A 43 25.02 -2.83 18.51
CA ALA A 43 23.85 -2.08 18.07
C ALA A 43 23.97 -1.64 16.60
N LEU A 44 25.17 -1.24 16.14
CA LEU A 44 25.40 -0.92 14.72
C LEU A 44 25.18 -2.12 13.80
N VAL A 45 25.70 -3.30 14.18
CA VAL A 45 25.48 -4.54 13.41
C VAL A 45 24.01 -4.92 13.38
N ALA A 46 23.30 -4.82 14.51
CA ALA A 46 21.87 -5.07 14.57
C ALA A 46 21.09 -4.12 13.65
N LEU A 47 21.42 -2.83 13.66
CA LEU A 47 20.81 -1.83 12.77
C LEU A 47 21.06 -2.16 11.29
N ALA A 48 22.26 -2.63 10.95
CA ALA A 48 22.58 -3.07 9.59
C ALA A 48 21.76 -4.27 9.14
N TRP A 49 21.58 -5.26 10.01
CA TRP A 49 20.75 -6.43 9.71
C TRP A 49 19.27 -6.05 9.57
N ILE A 50 18.75 -5.21 10.47
CA ILE A 50 17.37 -4.71 10.38
C ILE A 50 17.15 -4.00 9.05
N ASN A 51 18.07 -3.11 8.65
CA ASN A 51 17.97 -2.41 7.37
C ASN A 51 18.01 -3.38 6.18
N PHE A 52 18.91 -4.36 6.20
CA PHE A 52 19.01 -5.35 5.13
C PHE A 52 17.73 -6.18 4.99
N PHE A 53 17.22 -6.74 6.08
CA PHE A 53 15.99 -7.54 6.06
C PHE A 53 14.76 -6.71 5.73
N PHE A 54 14.69 -5.46 6.19
CA PHE A 54 13.63 -4.53 5.81
C PHE A 54 13.67 -4.23 4.30
N SER A 55 14.85 -3.95 3.75
CA SER A 55 15.04 -3.71 2.31
C SER A 55 14.67 -4.93 1.49
N LEU A 56 15.10 -6.12 1.92
CA LEU A 56 14.77 -7.39 1.29
C LEU A 56 13.26 -7.67 1.34
N PHE A 57 12.61 -7.37 2.46
CA PHE A 57 11.16 -7.51 2.61
C PHE A 57 10.42 -6.59 1.64
N LEU A 58 10.76 -5.30 1.60
CA LEU A 58 10.11 -4.34 0.69
C LEU A 58 10.31 -4.72 -0.78
N THR A 59 11.54 -5.02 -1.17
CA THR A 59 11.88 -5.36 -2.56
C THR A 59 11.32 -6.73 -2.97
N GLY A 60 11.61 -7.76 -2.18
CA GLY A 60 11.22 -9.13 -2.46
C GLY A 60 9.70 -9.30 -2.51
N LEU A 61 8.99 -8.76 -1.53
CA LEU A 61 7.53 -8.87 -1.52
C LEU A 61 6.88 -8.00 -2.62
N SER A 62 7.44 -6.83 -2.94
CA SER A 62 7.01 -6.06 -4.12
C SER A 62 7.17 -6.85 -5.42
N LEU A 63 8.30 -7.53 -5.63
CA LEU A 63 8.53 -8.33 -6.84
C LEU A 63 7.55 -9.50 -6.94
N ILE A 64 7.33 -10.23 -5.84
CA ILE A 64 6.36 -11.32 -5.79
C ILE A 64 4.96 -10.81 -6.14
N LEU A 65 4.56 -9.68 -5.58
CA LEU A 65 3.27 -9.04 -5.86
C LEU A 65 3.17 -8.52 -7.29
N LEU A 66 4.27 -7.99 -7.87
CA LEU A 66 4.31 -7.48 -9.23
C LEU A 66 4.04 -8.60 -10.25
N ILE A 67 4.67 -9.76 -10.04
CA ILE A 67 4.44 -10.96 -10.86
C ILE A 67 3.02 -11.50 -10.64
N SER A 68 2.47 -11.30 -9.44
CA SER A 68 1.16 -11.82 -9.02
C SER A 68 0.01 -10.83 -9.19
N VAL A 69 0.18 -9.69 -9.88
CA VAL A 69 -0.87 -8.65 -10.03
C VAL A 69 -2.18 -9.22 -10.57
N LYS A 70 -2.11 -10.14 -11.54
CA LYS A 70 -3.32 -10.81 -12.07
C LYS A 70 -4.10 -11.54 -10.98
N LYS A 71 -3.40 -12.27 -10.10
CA LYS A 71 -4.01 -12.99 -8.97
C LYS A 71 -4.70 -12.02 -8.00
N ILE A 72 -4.08 -10.87 -7.72
CA ILE A 72 -4.67 -9.82 -6.87
C ILE A 72 -5.97 -9.29 -7.48
N LEU A 73 -5.95 -8.99 -8.79
CA LEU A 73 -7.13 -8.51 -9.52
C LEU A 73 -8.26 -9.54 -9.55
N ASP A 74 -7.92 -10.83 -9.59
CA ASP A 74 -8.85 -11.95 -9.54
C ASP A 74 -9.30 -12.30 -8.10
N PHE A 75 -8.91 -11.48 -7.10
CA PHE A 75 -9.25 -11.68 -5.69
C PHE A 75 -8.70 -12.98 -5.08
N ASP A 76 -7.56 -13.46 -5.57
CA ASP A 76 -6.83 -14.56 -4.94
C ASP A 76 -6.51 -14.23 -3.49
N TYR A 77 -6.84 -15.15 -2.59
CA TYR A 77 -6.73 -14.96 -1.14
C TYR A 77 -5.32 -14.57 -0.71
N LEU A 78 -4.31 -15.27 -1.23
CA LEU A 78 -2.91 -15.02 -0.90
C LEU A 78 -2.45 -13.66 -1.45
N GLY A 79 -2.80 -13.34 -2.70
CA GLY A 79 -2.48 -12.05 -3.31
C GLY A 79 -3.06 -10.86 -2.53
N ILE A 80 -4.33 -10.94 -2.13
CA ILE A 80 -5.02 -9.91 -1.35
C ILE A 80 -4.39 -9.75 0.04
N ILE A 81 -4.06 -10.85 0.72
CA ILE A 81 -3.43 -10.82 2.04
C ILE A 81 -2.05 -10.19 1.97
N LEU A 82 -1.21 -10.60 1.02
CA LEU A 82 0.15 -10.07 0.90
C LEU A 82 0.15 -8.59 0.53
N TYR A 83 -0.74 -8.17 -0.37
CA TYR A 83 -0.89 -6.77 -0.73
C TYR A 83 -1.43 -5.93 0.44
N GLY A 84 -2.45 -6.43 1.14
CA GLY A 84 -3.01 -5.79 2.33
C GLY A 84 -2.00 -5.70 3.46
N PHE A 85 -1.19 -6.75 3.67
CA PHE A 85 -0.11 -6.78 4.65
C PHE A 85 0.95 -5.72 4.35
N MET A 86 1.32 -5.53 3.08
CA MET A 86 2.23 -4.46 2.69
C MET A 86 1.66 -3.07 3.03
N GLY A 87 0.37 -2.84 2.74
CA GLY A 87 -0.32 -1.62 3.16
C GLY A 87 -0.34 -1.44 4.69
N PHE A 88 -0.55 -2.52 5.44
CA PHE A 88 -0.53 -2.51 6.91
C PHE A 88 0.85 -2.18 7.48
N VAL A 89 1.94 -2.67 6.88
CA VAL A 89 3.31 -2.28 7.29
C VAL A 89 3.51 -0.77 7.16
N TRP A 90 3.04 -0.15 6.07
CA TRP A 90 3.10 1.30 5.90
C TRP A 90 2.22 2.07 6.89
N PHE A 91 1.03 1.53 7.21
CA PHE A 91 0.19 2.07 8.27
C PHE A 91 0.91 2.08 9.63
N CYS A 92 1.53 0.96 10.01
CA CYS A 92 2.36 0.89 11.22
C CYS A 92 3.50 1.90 11.18
N LYS A 93 4.17 2.07 10.03
CA LYS A 93 5.23 3.07 9.85
C LYS A 93 4.72 4.50 10.05
N VAL A 94 3.53 4.85 9.56
CA VAL A 94 2.89 6.15 9.82
C VAL A 94 2.69 6.36 11.32
N ILE A 95 2.09 5.40 12.01
CA ILE A 95 1.85 5.49 13.47
C ILE A 95 3.17 5.66 14.22
N LEU A 96 4.17 4.81 13.94
CA LEU A 96 5.46 4.86 14.63
C LEU A 96 6.18 6.19 14.43
N THR A 97 6.13 6.76 13.21
CA THR A 97 6.81 8.03 12.92
C THR A 97 6.14 9.21 13.64
N ILE A 98 4.84 9.15 13.89
CA ILE A 98 4.09 10.18 14.64
C ILE A 98 4.28 10.02 16.15
N MET A 99 4.18 8.79 16.66
CA MET A 99 4.24 8.52 18.11
C MET A 99 5.67 8.55 18.66
N LEU A 100 6.64 8.07 17.88
CA LEU A 100 8.04 7.93 18.27
C LEU A 100 8.94 8.56 17.18
N PRO A 101 8.90 9.89 17.01
CA PRO A 101 9.77 10.56 16.05
C PRO A 101 11.23 10.39 16.50
N TRP A 102 12.11 10.10 15.53
CA TRP A 102 13.55 9.93 15.80
C TRP A 102 14.24 11.24 16.21
N ASN A 103 13.72 12.38 15.75
CA ASN A 103 14.24 13.70 16.09
C ASN A 103 13.13 14.59 16.66
N GLU A 104 13.45 15.84 17.01
CA GLU A 104 12.46 16.81 17.45
C GLU A 104 11.28 16.90 16.46
N LYS A 105 10.06 17.03 16.99
CA LYS A 105 8.81 16.96 16.21
C LYS A 105 8.71 17.98 15.07
N PHE A 106 9.47 19.08 15.16
CA PHE A 106 9.47 20.15 14.16
C PHE A 106 10.66 20.09 13.19
N ASP A 107 11.55 19.10 13.33
CA ASP A 107 12.63 18.89 12.38
C ASP A 107 12.08 18.57 10.98
N LEU A 108 12.63 19.23 9.96
CA LEU A 108 12.23 19.05 8.56
C LEU A 108 12.33 17.58 8.11
N THR A 109 13.33 16.85 8.60
CA THR A 109 13.55 15.44 8.33
C THR A 109 12.40 14.58 8.83
N VAL A 110 11.90 14.86 10.05
CA VAL A 110 10.76 14.13 10.62
C VAL A 110 9.49 14.42 9.81
N GLN A 111 9.27 15.68 9.42
CA GLN A 111 8.13 16.05 8.59
C GLN A 111 8.16 15.34 7.23
N ILE A 112 9.32 15.31 6.56
CA ILE A 112 9.51 14.58 5.31
C ILE A 112 9.21 13.09 5.51
N GLN A 113 9.73 12.45 6.56
CA GLN A 113 9.46 11.04 6.83
C GLN A 113 7.98 10.74 7.05
N VAL A 114 7.26 11.58 7.80
CA VAL A 114 5.82 11.42 8.03
C VAL A 114 5.04 11.57 6.71
N ILE A 115 5.33 12.62 5.94
CA ILE A 115 4.67 12.88 4.65
C ILE A 115 4.91 11.72 3.69
N THR A 116 6.16 11.24 3.58
CA THR A 116 6.51 10.10 2.75
C THR A 116 5.78 8.84 3.20
N ALA A 117 5.75 8.54 4.50
CA ALA A 117 5.04 7.37 5.02
C ALA A 117 3.53 7.43 4.73
N ILE A 118 2.90 8.60 4.91
CA ILE A 118 1.47 8.81 4.62
C ILE A 118 1.20 8.66 3.12
N PHE A 119 2.05 9.25 2.27
CA PHE A 119 1.93 9.14 0.82
C PHE A 119 1.99 7.67 0.37
N ILE A 120 2.96 6.90 0.87
CA ILE A 120 3.12 5.50 0.49
C ILE A 120 1.96 4.66 1.04
N PHE A 121 1.52 4.93 2.26
CA PHE A 121 0.32 4.27 2.78
C PHE A 121 -0.91 4.55 1.90
N ALA A 122 -1.10 5.80 1.46
CA ALA A 122 -2.22 6.18 0.61
C ALA A 122 -2.20 5.47 -0.76
N ILE A 123 -1.05 5.36 -1.42
CA ILE A 123 -0.94 4.64 -2.70
C ILE A 123 -1.22 3.14 -2.57
N PHE A 124 -1.05 2.53 -1.38
CA PHE A 124 -1.51 1.17 -1.12
C PHE A 124 -3.00 1.11 -0.79
N LEU A 125 -3.48 2.01 0.07
CA LEU A 125 -4.85 2.01 0.59
C LEU A 125 -5.89 2.28 -0.50
N ILE A 126 -5.62 3.21 -1.42
CA ILE A 126 -6.56 3.61 -2.47
C ILE A 126 -6.91 2.42 -3.39
N PRO A 127 -5.96 1.77 -4.08
CA PRO A 127 -6.27 0.61 -4.92
C PRO A 127 -6.87 -0.54 -4.12
N PHE A 128 -6.44 -0.76 -2.87
CA PHE A 128 -7.00 -1.80 -2.02
C PHE A 128 -8.49 -1.56 -1.75
N SER A 129 -8.84 -0.33 -1.36
CA SER A 129 -10.23 0.08 -1.09
C SER A 129 -11.09 -0.02 -2.35
N LEU A 130 -10.58 0.43 -3.49
CA LEU A 130 -11.28 0.33 -4.78
C LEU A 130 -11.51 -1.13 -5.19
N LEU A 131 -10.52 -2.00 -4.95
CA LEU A 131 -10.60 -3.43 -5.24
C LEU A 131 -11.71 -4.07 -4.39
N LEU A 132 -11.73 -3.82 -3.07
CA LEU A 132 -12.80 -4.29 -2.16
C LEU A 132 -14.18 -3.79 -2.57
N LEU A 133 -14.31 -2.51 -2.94
CA LEU A 133 -15.58 -1.94 -3.40
C LEU A 133 -16.07 -2.58 -4.70
N ASP A 134 -15.19 -2.86 -5.66
CA ASP A 134 -15.55 -3.54 -6.91
C ASP A 134 -16.08 -4.95 -6.64
N LYS A 135 -15.49 -5.67 -5.67
CA LYS A 135 -15.95 -6.99 -5.25
C LYS A 135 -17.30 -6.95 -4.54
N ILE A 136 -17.51 -6.01 -3.61
CA ILE A 136 -18.78 -5.86 -2.89
C ILE A 136 -19.92 -5.57 -3.88
N LYS A 137 -19.69 -4.70 -4.87
CA LYS A 137 -20.70 -4.38 -5.90
C LYS A 137 -21.12 -5.60 -6.75
N GLN A 138 -20.28 -6.62 -6.86
CA GLN A 138 -20.65 -7.87 -7.54
C GLN A 138 -21.60 -8.73 -6.70
N PHE A 139 -21.62 -8.56 -5.37
CA PHE A 139 -22.52 -9.28 -4.46
C PHE A 139 -23.83 -8.55 -4.19
N VAL A 140 -23.91 -7.23 -4.44
CA VAL A 140 -25.17 -6.49 -4.32
C VAL A 140 -25.98 -6.68 -5.61
N PRO A 141 -27.15 -7.36 -5.57
CA PRO A 141 -27.98 -7.52 -6.76
C PRO A 141 -28.44 -6.14 -7.25
N LYS A 142 -28.33 -5.90 -8.56
CA LYS A 142 -28.90 -4.68 -9.15
C LYS A 142 -30.42 -4.70 -8.90
N PRO A 143 -31.05 -3.57 -8.53
CA PRO A 143 -32.49 -3.49 -8.47
C PRO A 143 -33.04 -3.83 -9.85
N THR A 144 -33.75 -4.94 -9.95
CA THR A 144 -34.40 -5.37 -11.19
C THR A 144 -35.53 -4.38 -11.46
N ASN A 145 -35.36 -3.52 -12.47
CA ASN A 145 -36.40 -2.59 -12.95
C ASN A 145 -37.56 -3.33 -13.65
N THR A 146 -37.96 -4.52 -13.18
CA THR A 146 -39.04 -5.31 -13.78
C THR A 146 -40.43 -4.78 -13.45
N PHE A 147 -40.56 -3.91 -12.43
CA PHE A 147 -41.86 -3.41 -11.97
C PHE A 147 -42.43 -2.22 -12.75
N ILE A 148 -41.64 -1.55 -13.60
CA ILE A 148 -42.12 -0.36 -14.33
C ILE A 148 -42.60 -0.73 -15.75
N THR A 149 -42.02 -1.73 -16.40
CA THR A 149 -42.45 -2.13 -17.75
C THR A 149 -43.77 -2.90 -17.78
N GLN A 150 -44.09 -3.68 -16.74
CA GLN A 150 -45.36 -4.43 -16.71
C GLN A 150 -46.62 -3.56 -16.49
N ASN A 151 -46.47 -2.35 -15.94
CA ASN A 151 -47.61 -1.44 -15.74
C ASN A 151 -47.86 -0.47 -16.92
N LEU A 152 -46.90 -0.32 -17.84
CA LEU A 152 -47.05 0.54 -19.01
C LEU A 152 -47.62 -0.19 -20.23
N GLU A 153 -47.53 -1.53 -20.28
CA GLU A 153 -48.15 -2.34 -21.35
C GLU A 153 -49.60 -2.74 -21.06
N GLN A 154 -50.09 -2.57 -19.82
CA GLN A 154 -51.45 -2.99 -19.43
C GLN A 154 -52.53 -1.91 -19.53
N ASN A 155 -52.25 -0.72 -20.07
CA ASN A 155 -53.31 0.28 -20.25
C ASN A 155 -53.24 1.08 -21.57
N PRO A 156 -53.55 0.46 -22.72
CA PRO A 156 -53.79 1.17 -23.97
C PRO A 156 -55.31 1.38 -24.17
N SER A 157 -55.96 2.26 -23.40
CA SER A 157 -57.25 2.83 -23.82
C SER A 157 -57.73 3.96 -22.91
N PHE A 158 -57.67 5.19 -23.40
CA PHE A 158 -58.66 6.23 -23.13
C PHE A 158 -58.75 7.13 -24.37
N ASP A 159 -59.56 6.67 -25.32
CA ASP A 159 -60.35 7.54 -26.21
C ASP A 159 -61.66 7.90 -25.50
#